data_AF-A0A7J6KHV7-F1
#
_entry.id   AF-A0A7J6KHV7-F1
#
_cell.length_a   1.000
_cell.length_b   1.000
_cell.length_c   1.000
_cell.angle_alpha   90.00
_cell.angle_beta   90.00
_cell.angle_gamma   90.00
#
_symmetry.space_group_name_H-M   'P 1'
#
loop_
_entity.id
_entity.type
_entity.pdbx_description
1 polymer ?
#
loop_
_entity_poly.entity_id
_entity_poly.type
_entity_poly.pdbx_seq_one_letter_code
_entity_poly.pdbx_strand_id
1 'polypeptide(L)'
;YAHVVRCLGQAFSLKTHEAWELLTTRKWKNQDTVDGMVAEFRRYLRVLAVTSPLASEILLREALMACLPVEVRKAIEVFEEDGRELSLNDIILKARSLLKKCGRGAENAAPLAAGGITS
;
A
#
# COMPACT_ATOMS: atom_id res chain seq x y z
N TYR A 1 10.75 -33.93 21.81
CA TYR A 1 10.03 -33.43 20.62
C TYR A 1 8.92 -32.42 20.95
N ALA A 2 8.04 -32.66 21.92
CA ALA A 2 6.94 -31.73 22.28
C ALA A 2 7.38 -30.29 22.61
N HIS A 3 8.50 -30.10 23.31
CA HIS A 3 9.06 -28.78 23.62
C HIS A 3 9.45 -27.99 22.36
N VAL A 4 10.11 -28.66 21.40
CA VAL A 4 10.55 -28.06 20.13
C VAL A 4 9.35 -27.62 19.30
N VAL A 5 8.33 -28.48 19.19
CA VAL A 5 7.08 -28.16 18.47
C VAL A 5 6.36 -26.96 19.10
N ARG A 6 6.32 -26.88 20.44
CA ARG A 6 5.73 -25.73 21.16
C ARG A 6 6.48 -24.42 20.89
N CYS A 7 7.81 -24.44 20.96
CA CYS A 7 8.63 -23.25 20.67
C CYS A 7 8.49 -22.81 19.20
N LEU A 8 8.41 -23.76 18.27
CA LEU A 8 8.15 -23.46 16.86
C LEU A 8 6.77 -22.85 16.64
N GLY A 9 5.74 -23.36 17.30
CA GLY A 9 4.39 -22.80 17.25
C GLY A 9 4.32 -21.37 17.79
N GLN A 10 5.01 -21.09 18.91
CA GLN A 10 5.11 -19.73 19.47
C GLN A 10 5.85 -18.78 18.53
N ALA A 11 6.98 -19.20 17.97
CA ALA A 11 7.74 -18.39 17.01
C ALA A 11 6.94 -18.13 15.73
N PHE A 12 6.16 -19.11 15.24
CA PHE A 12 5.25 -18.93 14.13
C PHE A 12 4.15 -17.91 14.47
N SER A 13 3.50 -18.04 15.63
CA SER A 13 2.45 -17.12 16.08
C SER A 13 2.94 -15.66 16.18
N LEU A 14 4.13 -15.44 16.76
CA LEU A 14 4.74 -14.11 16.83
C LEU A 14 4.98 -13.52 15.45
N LYS A 15 5.58 -14.29 14.54
CA LYS A 15 5.81 -13.84 13.16
C LYS A 15 4.52 -13.55 12.40
N THR A 16 3.48 -14.36 12.60
CA THR A 16 2.16 -14.08 12.00
C THR A 16 1.53 -12.82 12.56
N HIS A 17 1.69 -12.56 13.87
CA HIS A 17 1.19 -11.33 14.48
C HIS A 17 1.90 -10.10 13.91
N GLU A 18 3.24 -10.10 13.87
CA GLU A 18 4.04 -9.02 13.29
C GLU A 18 3.70 -8.78 11.82
N ALA A 19 3.54 -9.85 11.02
CA ALA A 19 3.16 -9.73 9.62
C ALA A 19 1.77 -9.10 9.44
N TRP A 20 0.80 -9.45 10.31
CA TRP A 20 -0.53 -8.87 10.30
C TRP A 20 -0.53 -7.39 10.70
N GLU A 21 0.22 -7.05 11.75
CA GLU A 21 0.38 -5.68 12.21
C GLU A 21 1.00 -4.81 11.12
N LEU A 22 2.07 -5.27 10.47
CA LEU A 22 2.69 -4.55 9.36
C LEU A 22 1.78 -4.43 8.14
N LEU A 23 0.99 -5.47 7.82
CA LEU A 23 0.04 -5.41 6.71
C LEU A 23 -1.04 -4.33 6.92
N THR A 24 -1.48 -4.14 8.17
CA THR A 24 -2.60 -3.24 8.51
C THR A 24 -2.18 -1.82 8.89
N THR A 25 -0.95 -1.63 9.38
CA THR A 25 -0.48 -0.33 9.91
C THR A 25 0.54 0.37 9.02
N ARG A 26 1.04 -0.29 7.96
CA ARG A 26 2.03 0.30 7.06
C ARG A 26 1.46 1.54 6.37
N LYS A 27 2.15 2.66 6.55
CA LYS A 27 1.88 3.95 5.89
C LYS A 27 2.83 4.17 4.74
N TRP A 28 2.41 4.90 3.71
CA TRP A 28 3.28 5.33 2.62
C TRP A 28 4.41 6.25 3.10
N LYS A 29 5.63 6.06 2.55
CA LYS A 29 6.83 6.89 2.78
C LYS A 29 7.35 7.45 1.45
N ASN A 30 8.12 8.54 1.50
CA ASN A 30 8.58 9.25 0.31
C ASN A 30 9.46 8.45 -0.66
N GLN A 31 10.08 7.35 -0.20
CA GLN A 31 10.91 6.45 -1.02
C GLN A 31 10.17 5.16 -1.43
N ASP A 32 8.91 5.00 -1.01
CA ASP A 32 8.13 3.82 -1.34
C ASP A 32 7.77 3.84 -2.83
N THR A 33 7.78 2.66 -3.44
CA THR A 33 7.29 2.43 -4.79
C THR A 33 6.13 1.45 -4.73
N VAL A 34 5.16 1.57 -5.64
CA VAL A 34 4.00 0.68 -5.68
C VAL A 34 4.44 -0.79 -5.78
N ASP A 35 5.43 -1.07 -6.63
CA ASP A 35 5.97 -2.42 -6.82
C ASP A 35 6.70 -2.94 -5.56
N GLY A 36 7.45 -2.07 -4.88
CA GLY A 36 8.09 -2.39 -3.61
C GLY A 36 7.07 -2.74 -2.52
N MET A 37 5.99 -1.96 -2.42
CA MET A 37 4.89 -2.19 -1.47
C MET A 37 4.16 -3.50 -1.74
N VAL A 38 3.84 -3.78 -3.01
CA VAL A 38 3.18 -5.04 -3.41
C VAL A 38 4.09 -6.24 -3.08
N ALA A 39 5.39 -6.13 -3.32
CA ALA A 39 6.34 -7.18 -2.95
C ALA A 39 6.42 -7.38 -1.42
N GLU A 40 6.41 -6.28 -0.66
CA GLU A 40 6.40 -6.30 0.81
C GLU A 40 5.14 -6.99 1.35
N PHE A 41 3.96 -6.59 0.89
CA PHE A 41 2.70 -7.20 1.33
C PHE A 41 2.57 -8.67 0.90
N ARG A 42 3.03 -9.04 -0.30
CA ARG A 42 3.10 -10.46 -0.71
C ARG A 42 3.98 -11.28 0.23
N ARG A 43 5.03 -10.69 0.81
CA ARG A 43 5.87 -11.38 1.80
C ARG A 43 5.11 -11.59 3.11
N TYR A 44 4.33 -10.61 3.57
CA TYR A 44 3.50 -10.75 4.78
C TYR A 44 2.44 -11.83 4.60
N LEU A 45 1.74 -11.86 3.47
CA LEU A 45 0.74 -12.89 3.18
C LEU A 45 1.31 -14.31 3.16
N ARG A 46 2.57 -14.48 2.71
CA ARG A 46 3.27 -15.77 2.80
C ARG A 46 3.55 -16.17 4.25
N VAL A 47 3.95 -15.22 5.10
CA VAL A 47 4.17 -15.48 6.53
C VAL A 47 2.87 -15.85 7.23
N LEU A 48 1.76 -15.20 6.84
CA LEU A 48 0.40 -15.50 7.29
C LEU A 48 -0.16 -16.81 6.73
N ALA A 49 0.60 -17.52 5.88
CA ALA A 49 0.18 -18.74 5.20
C ALA A 49 -1.16 -18.60 4.43
N VAL A 50 -1.41 -17.42 3.84
CA VAL A 50 -2.55 -17.23 2.94
C VAL A 50 -2.27 -17.97 1.63
N THR A 51 -2.94 -19.09 1.42
CA THR A 51 -2.71 -19.98 0.27
C THR A 51 -3.73 -19.81 -0.84
N SER A 52 -4.88 -19.19 -0.56
CA SER A 52 -5.90 -18.91 -1.57
C SER A 52 -5.44 -17.75 -2.46
N PRO A 53 -5.36 -17.94 -3.80
CA PRO A 53 -5.02 -16.88 -4.73
C PRO A 53 -6.01 -15.71 -4.66
N LEU A 54 -7.31 -16.02 -4.57
CA LEU A 54 -8.38 -15.04 -4.46
C LEU A 54 -8.26 -14.22 -3.17
N ALA A 55 -8.05 -14.89 -2.03
CA ALA A 55 -7.88 -14.20 -0.75
C ALA A 55 -6.61 -13.33 -0.74
N SER A 56 -5.54 -13.81 -1.37
CA SER A 56 -4.30 -13.04 -1.51
C SER A 56 -4.51 -11.78 -2.33
N GLU A 57 -5.27 -11.86 -3.42
CA GLU A 57 -5.56 -10.71 -4.29
C GLU A 57 -6.42 -9.67 -3.58
N ILE A 58 -7.48 -10.10 -2.89
CA ILE A 58 -8.35 -9.21 -2.10
C ILE A 58 -7.54 -8.51 -1.00
N LEU A 59 -6.76 -9.26 -0.21
CA LEU A 59 -5.96 -8.68 0.87
C LEU A 59 -4.88 -7.72 0.35
N LEU A 60 -4.27 -8.01 -0.80
CA LEU A 60 -3.31 -7.10 -1.43
C LEU A 60 -3.98 -5.81 -1.89
N ARG A 61 -5.19 -5.90 -2.47
CA ARG A 61 -5.95 -4.73 -2.91
C ARG A 61 -6.29 -3.83 -1.73
N GLU A 62 -6.87 -4.40 -0.68
CA GLU A 62 -7.24 -3.68 0.54
C GLU A 62 -6.03 -3.03 1.21
N ALA A 63 -4.95 -3.80 1.42
CA ALA A 63 -3.74 -3.28 2.04
C ALA A 63 -3.09 -2.16 1.21
N LEU A 64 -3.09 -2.30 -0.12
CA LEU A 64 -2.56 -1.27 -1.01
C LEU A 64 -3.38 0.02 -0.95
N MET A 65 -4.71 -0.08 -1.05
CA MET A 65 -5.62 1.07 -0.98
C MET A 65 -5.54 1.80 0.36
N ALA A 66 -5.43 1.06 1.47
CA ALA A 66 -5.25 1.63 2.81
C ALA A 66 -3.91 2.37 2.95
N CYS A 67 -2.85 1.84 2.34
CA CYS A 67 -1.51 2.39 2.44
C CYS A 67 -1.29 3.62 1.54
N LEU A 68 -1.96 3.70 0.38
CA LEU A 68 -1.76 4.79 -0.58
C LEU A 68 -2.08 6.18 0.01
N PRO A 69 -1.39 7.24 -0.47
CA PRO A 69 -1.73 8.62 -0.14
C PRO A 69 -3.21 8.91 -0.41
N VAL A 70 -3.81 9.76 0.42
CA VAL A 70 -5.26 10.02 0.41
C VAL A 70 -5.71 10.54 -0.96
N GLU A 71 -4.90 11.37 -1.61
CA GLU A 71 -5.17 11.95 -2.93
C GLU A 71 -5.21 10.88 -4.02
N VAL A 72 -4.27 9.92 -3.97
CA VAL A 72 -4.18 8.82 -4.93
C VAL A 72 -5.33 7.84 -4.72
N ARG A 73 -5.65 7.52 -3.46
CA ARG A 73 -6.77 6.64 -3.10
C ARG A 73 -8.11 7.20 -3.58
N LYS A 74 -8.42 8.46 -3.26
CA LYS A 74 -9.65 9.12 -3.73
C LYS A 74 -9.74 9.15 -5.25
N ALA A 75 -8.63 9.44 -5.93
CA ALA A 75 -8.61 9.41 -7.38
C ALA A 75 -8.90 8.01 -7.94
N ILE A 76 -8.49 6.94 -7.27
CA ILE A 76 -8.81 5.55 -7.66
C ILE A 76 -10.28 5.22 -7.34
N GLU A 77 -10.78 5.59 -6.16
CA GLU A 77 -12.17 5.36 -5.72
C GLU A 77 -13.18 5.98 -6.70
N VAL A 78 -12.92 7.20 -7.19
CA VAL A 78 -13.77 7.86 -8.21
C VAL A 78 -13.89 7.00 -9.49
N PHE A 79 -12.85 6.26 -9.87
CA PHE A 79 -12.93 5.36 -11.03
C PHE A 79 -13.66 4.04 -10.72
N GLU A 80 -13.75 3.63 -9.46
CA GLU A 80 -14.52 2.45 -9.06
C GLU A 80 -16.02 2.77 -9.03
N GLU A 81 -16.39 3.99 -8.61
CA GLU A 81 -17.77 4.50 -8.61
C GLU A 81 -18.37 4.60 -10.02
N ASP A 82 -17.54 4.75 -11.06
CA ASP A 82 -17.94 4.71 -12.49
C ASP A 82 -18.36 3.29 -12.97
N GLY A 83 -18.48 2.31 -12.06
CA GLY A 83 -19.24 1.08 -12.27
C GLY A 83 -18.41 -0.19 -12.49
N ARG A 84 -17.13 -0.20 -12.14
CA ARG A 84 -16.31 -1.42 -12.13
C ARG A 84 -15.35 -1.42 -10.94
N GLU A 85 -15.42 -2.43 -10.08
CA GLU A 85 -14.31 -2.75 -9.18
C GLU A 85 -13.04 -2.93 -10.01
N LEU A 86 -12.00 -2.20 -9.64
CA LEU A 86 -10.72 -2.30 -10.34
C LEU A 86 -9.99 -3.55 -9.88
N SER A 87 -9.42 -4.28 -10.83
CA SER A 87 -8.52 -5.39 -10.49
C SER A 87 -7.28 -4.86 -9.77
N LEU A 88 -6.59 -5.72 -9.01
CA LEU A 88 -5.34 -5.35 -8.35
C LEU A 88 -4.32 -4.77 -9.36
N ASN A 89 -4.25 -5.33 -10.57
CA ASN A 89 -3.36 -4.86 -11.62
C ASN A 89 -3.73 -3.45 -12.10
N ASP A 90 -5.02 -3.15 -12.24
CA ASP A 90 -5.47 -1.83 -12.66
C ASP A 90 -5.19 -0.77 -11.58
N ILE A 91 -5.38 -1.13 -10.31
CA ILE A 91 -5.03 -0.27 -9.16
C ILE A 91 -3.53 0.01 -9.16
N ILE A 92 -2.68 -1.00 -9.35
CA ILE A 92 -1.22 -0.83 -9.42
C ILE A 92 -0.83 0.12 -10.56
N LEU A 93 -1.39 -0.06 -11.75
CA LEU A 93 -1.10 0.78 -12.92
C LEU A 93 -1.55 2.24 -12.70
N LYS A 94 -2.75 2.43 -12.15
CA LYS A 94 -3.28 3.76 -11.83
C LYS A 94 -2.49 4.44 -10.73
N ALA A 95 -2.20 3.75 -9.64
CA ALA A 95 -1.40 4.27 -8.54
C ALA A 95 -0.01 4.71 -9.02
N ARG A 96 0.66 3.90 -9.86
CA ARG A 96 1.95 4.25 -10.46
C ARG A 96 1.86 5.53 -11.32
N SER A 97 0.81 5.64 -12.12
CA SER A 97 0.58 6.81 -12.98
C SER A 97 0.31 8.08 -12.16
N LEU A 98 -0.55 7.98 -11.15
CA LEU A 98 -0.94 9.10 -10.28
C LEU A 98 0.24 9.58 -9.43
N LEU A 99 0.99 8.67 -8.80
CA LEU A 99 2.17 9.02 -8.02
C LEU A 99 3.25 9.71 -8.87
N LYS A 100 3.44 9.27 -10.12
CA LYS A 100 4.36 9.93 -11.07
C LYS A 100 3.88 11.35 -11.45
N LYS A 101 2.57 11.57 -11.58
CA LYS A 101 1.99 12.89 -11.85
C LYS A 101 2.11 13.82 -10.63
N CYS A 102 1.84 13.32 -9.43
CA CYS A 102 1.97 14.08 -8.18
C CYS A 102 3.44 14.46 -7.88
N GLY A 103 4.39 13.55 -8.12
CA GLY A 103 5.83 13.85 -7.96
C GLY A 103 6.34 14.92 -8.94
N ARG A 104 5.80 14.96 -10.17
CA ARG A 104 6.11 16.01 -11.16
C ARG A 104 5.40 17.34 -10.91
N GLY A 105 4.33 17.34 -10.10
CA GLY A 105 3.62 18.54 -9.69
C GLY A 105 4.37 19.36 -8.63
N ALA A 106 5.19 18.70 -7.80
CA ALA A 106 5.98 19.37 -6.76
C ALA A 106 7.21 20.10 -7.32
N GLU A 107 7.79 19.65 -8.43
CA GLU A 107 8.90 20.36 -9.11
C GLU A 107 8.45 21.56 -9.94
N ASN A 108 7.16 21.67 -10.28
CA ASN A 108 6.60 22.79 -11.05
C ASN A 108 5.66 23.71 -10.25
N ALA A 109 5.47 23.46 -8.95
CA ALA A 109 4.83 24.41 -8.05
C ALA A 109 5.90 25.29 -7.37
N ALA A 110 6.62 26.07 -8.18
CA ALA A 110 7.30 27.24 -7.68
C ALA A 110 6.26 28.18 -7.02
N PRO A 111 6.53 28.77 -5.85
CA PRO A 111 5.54 29.58 -5.15
C PRO A 111 5.39 30.92 -5.88
N LEU A 112 4.40 31.05 -6.75
CA LEU A 112 3.88 32.34 -7.18
C LEU A 112 2.71 32.72 -6.29
N ALA A 113 3.04 33.27 -5.12
CA ALA A 113 2.36 34.41 -4.50
C ALA A 113 2.83 34.60 -3.05
N ALA A 114 3.55 35.69 -2.78
CA ALA A 114 3.09 36.78 -1.90
C ALA A 114 4.27 37.58 -1.32
N GLY A 115 4.21 38.91 -1.47
CA GLY A 115 4.74 39.85 -0.48
C GLY A 115 5.80 40.83 -0.99
N GLY A 116 5.41 42.08 -1.23
CA GLY A 116 6.36 43.17 -1.43
C GLY A 116 5.77 44.50 -1.88
N ILE A 117 4.73 44.99 -1.20
CA ILE A 117 4.41 46.43 -1.21
C ILE A 117 5.45 47.09 -0.30
N THR A 118 6.26 48.02 -0.82
CA THR A 118 6.83 49.12 -0.03
C THR A 118 6.85 50.38 -0.87
N SER A 119 6.46 51.46 -0.20
CA SER A 119 6.20 52.83 -0.64
C SER A 119 7.32 53.53 -1.39
#